data_AF-A0A2J4P4P0-F1
#
_entry.id   AF-A0A2J4P4P0-F1
#
_cell.length_a   1.000
_cell.length_b   1.000
_cell.length_c   1.000
_cell.angle_alpha   90.00
_cell.angle_beta   90.00
_cell.angle_gamma   90.00
#
_symmetry.space_group_name_H-M   'P 1'
#
loop_
_entity.id
_entity.type
_entity.pdbx_description
1 polymer ?
#
loop_
_entity_poly.entity_id
_entity_poly.type
_entity_poly.pdbx_seq_one_letter_code
_entity_poly.pdbx_strand_id
1 'polypeptide(L)'
;MKKIITLLLTLLLAGWSLNAWSFACKTAAGVTIPIGGGSANVYVNLAPAVSVGQNLVVDLSTQIFCHNDFPDSMIDYVTLQRGSAYGGVLSSFSGTVRYNGISYPFPTSSETARMTYSSIVDSPWPTVLYLTPVSSAGGVAISAGSLIAVLI
;
A
#
# COMPACT_ATOMS: atom_id res chain seq x y z
N MET A 1 45.22 -12.21 27.63
CA MET A 1 44.45 -10.97 27.36
C MET A 1 44.04 -10.81 25.90
N LYS A 2 44.94 -10.85 24.91
CA LYS A 2 44.58 -10.73 23.47
C LYS A 2 43.48 -11.72 23.00
N LYS A 3 43.57 -13.00 23.35
CA LYS A 3 42.60 -14.04 22.94
C LYS A 3 41.18 -13.85 23.52
N ILE A 4 41.07 -13.27 24.72
CA ILE A 4 39.78 -12.99 25.37
C ILE A 4 39.09 -11.81 24.67
N ILE A 5 39.87 -10.79 24.29
CA ILE A 5 39.39 -9.63 23.53
C ILE A 5 38.88 -10.09 22.14
N THR A 6 39.60 -10.98 21.46
CA THR A 6 39.14 -11.53 20.17
C THR A 6 37.84 -12.30 20.29
N LEU A 7 37.68 -13.09 21.36
CA LEU A 7 36.46 -13.87 21.62
C LEU A 7 35.24 -12.97 21.94
N LEU A 8 35.46 -11.92 22.74
CA LEU A 8 34.41 -10.93 23.04
C LEU A 8 33.96 -10.19 21.78
N LEU A 9 34.89 -9.80 20.90
CA LEU A 9 34.59 -9.14 19.63
C LEU A 9 33.78 -10.04 18.68
N THR A 10 34.08 -11.34 18.60
CA THR A 10 33.32 -12.28 17.77
C THR A 10 31.90 -12.52 18.30
N LEU A 11 31.71 -12.59 19.62
CA LEU A 11 30.38 -12.71 20.21
C LEU A 11 29.55 -11.44 20.02
N LEU A 12 30.19 -10.26 20.09
CA LEU A 12 29.52 -8.99 19.90
C LEU A 12 28.96 -8.83 18.48
N LEU A 13 29.65 -9.37 17.47
CA LEU A 13 29.22 -9.36 16.06
C LEU A 13 28.11 -10.39 15.77
N ALA A 14 28.08 -11.51 16.49
CA ALA A 14 27.03 -12.53 16.38
C ALA A 14 25.70 -12.10 17.05
N GLY A 15 25.72 -11.06 17.89
CA GLY A 15 24.52 -10.49 18.54
C GLY A 15 23.72 -9.52 17.68
N TRP A 16 24.20 -9.18 16.47
CA TRP A 16 23.50 -8.27 15.57
C TRP A 16 22.47 -9.09 14.79
N SER A 17 21.26 -9.18 15.32
CA SER A 17 20.12 -9.72 14.58
C SER A 17 19.92 -8.87 13.33
N LEU A 18 20.15 -9.44 12.16
CA LEU A 18 19.71 -8.83 10.91
C LEU A 18 18.18 -8.86 10.93
N ASN A 19 17.53 -7.71 10.74
CA ASN A 19 16.09 -7.70 10.46
C ASN A 19 15.90 -8.43 9.13
N ALA A 20 15.34 -9.64 9.15
CA ALA A 20 14.98 -10.34 7.94
C ALA A 20 13.62 -9.80 7.49
N TRP A 21 13.61 -9.10 6.36
CA TRP A 21 12.38 -8.70 5.68
C TRP A 21 12.16 -9.71 4.55
N SER A 22 10.94 -10.25 4.46
CA SER A 22 10.56 -11.25 3.47
C SER A 22 9.48 -10.75 2.51
N PHE A 23 9.11 -9.48 2.59
CA PHE A 23 7.97 -8.95 1.86
C PHE A 23 8.40 -8.09 0.67
N ALA A 24 7.84 -8.39 -0.49
CA ALA A 24 8.04 -7.62 -1.72
C ALA A 24 6.70 -7.45 -2.47
N CYS A 25 6.62 -6.38 -3.26
CA CYS A 25 5.46 -6.07 -4.08
C CYS A 25 5.86 -5.77 -5.53
N LYS A 26 4.89 -5.88 -6.42
CA LYS A 26 4.98 -5.38 -7.79
C LYS A 26 3.67 -4.77 -8.25
N THR A 27 3.77 -3.88 -9.23
CA THR A 27 2.60 -3.33 -9.91
C THR A 27 2.23 -4.16 -11.13
N ALA A 28 1.00 -4.02 -11.63
CA ALA A 28 0.56 -4.62 -12.89
C ALA A 28 1.43 -4.18 -14.09
N ALA A 29 2.06 -3.01 -14.00
CA ALA A 29 3.01 -2.52 -15.01
C ALA A 29 4.43 -3.13 -14.88
N GLY A 30 4.65 -4.03 -13.92
CA GLY A 30 5.92 -4.72 -13.72
C GLY A 30 6.96 -3.96 -12.87
N VAL A 31 6.59 -2.82 -12.27
CA VAL A 31 7.48 -2.10 -11.35
C VAL A 31 7.53 -2.84 -10.03
N THR A 32 8.72 -3.18 -9.54
CA THR A 32 8.91 -3.89 -8.27
C THR A 32 9.24 -2.93 -7.13
N ILE A 33 8.71 -3.22 -5.95
CA ILE A 33 9.14 -2.67 -4.66
C ILE A 33 9.80 -3.83 -3.93
N PRO A 34 11.14 -3.84 -3.80
CA PRO A 34 11.86 -4.98 -3.26
C PRO A 34 11.66 -5.09 -1.74
N ILE A 35 12.18 -6.20 -1.19
CA ILE A 35 12.50 -6.31 0.22
C ILE A 35 13.29 -5.07 0.63
N GLY A 36 12.81 -4.35 1.64
CA GLY A 36 13.33 -3.01 1.96
C GLY A 36 12.27 -1.91 1.84
N GLY A 37 11.16 -2.21 1.18
CA GLY A 37 10.17 -1.20 0.83
C GLY A 37 10.71 -0.25 -0.25
N GLY A 38 10.02 0.86 -0.43
CA GLY A 38 10.33 1.83 -1.49
C GLY A 38 9.09 2.58 -1.93
N SER A 39 9.08 3.07 -3.16
CA SER A 39 7.94 3.78 -3.73
C SER A 39 7.79 3.41 -5.20
N ALA A 40 6.55 3.24 -5.65
CA ALA A 40 6.21 2.99 -7.04
C ALA A 40 5.01 3.83 -7.46
N ASN A 41 5.00 4.26 -8.72
CA ASN A 41 3.84 4.93 -9.30
C ASN A 41 2.88 3.89 -9.87
N VAL A 42 1.59 4.06 -9.59
CA VAL A 42 0.52 3.24 -10.15
C VAL A 42 -0.41 4.12 -10.95
N TYR A 43 -0.49 3.84 -12.25
CA TYR A 43 -1.43 4.52 -13.15
C TYR A 43 -2.70 3.69 -13.25
N VAL A 44 -3.84 4.35 -13.05
CA VAL A 44 -5.17 3.71 -13.05
C VAL A 44 -6.05 4.35 -14.12
N ASN A 45 -6.84 3.53 -14.80
CA ASN A 45 -7.91 4.02 -15.65
C ASN A 45 -9.13 4.30 -14.78
N LEU A 46 -9.65 5.53 -14.85
CA LEU A 46 -10.83 5.94 -14.11
C LEU A 46 -12.06 5.91 -15.01
N ALA A 47 -13.23 5.70 -14.41
CA ALA A 47 -14.48 5.90 -15.12
C ALA A 47 -14.52 7.36 -15.63
N PRO A 48 -14.85 7.59 -16.92
CA PRO A 48 -14.73 8.92 -17.54
C PRO A 48 -15.78 9.92 -17.01
N ALA A 49 -16.83 9.41 -16.37
CA ALA A 49 -17.87 10.22 -15.74
C ALA A 49 -18.40 9.51 -14.49
N VAL A 50 -18.81 10.31 -13.50
CA VAL A 50 -19.46 9.86 -12.26
C VAL A 50 -20.50 10.92 -11.86
N SER A 51 -21.73 10.48 -11.56
CA SER A 51 -22.79 11.38 -11.10
C SER A 51 -22.72 11.60 -9.59
N VAL A 52 -23.30 12.70 -9.12
CA VAL A 52 -23.53 12.91 -7.68
C VAL A 52 -24.36 11.74 -7.13
N GLY A 53 -23.96 11.21 -5.97
CA GLY A 53 -24.59 10.04 -5.35
C GLY A 53 -24.09 8.68 -5.90
N GLN A 54 -23.19 8.69 -6.88
CA GLN A 54 -22.47 7.49 -7.33
C GLN A 54 -21.02 7.51 -6.84
N ASN A 55 -20.40 6.32 -6.80
CA ASN A 55 -18.99 6.18 -6.45
C ASN A 55 -18.14 5.96 -7.69
N LEU A 56 -17.10 6.78 -7.84
CA LEU A 56 -15.94 6.43 -8.63
C LEU A 56 -15.14 5.37 -7.84
N VAL A 57 -14.98 4.20 -8.44
CA VAL A 57 -14.27 3.07 -7.83
C VAL A 57 -12.86 2.99 -8.39
N VAL A 58 -11.86 3.02 -7.51
CA VAL A 58 -10.45 2.79 -7.86
C VAL A 58 -10.01 1.51 -7.18
N ASP A 59 -10.01 0.41 -7.94
CA ASP A 59 -9.61 -0.90 -7.44
C ASP A 59 -8.10 -1.11 -7.66
N LEU A 60 -7.34 -1.15 -6.56
CA LEU A 60 -5.90 -1.38 -6.59
C LEU A 60 -5.52 -2.86 -6.45
N SER A 61 -6.49 -3.73 -6.14
CA SER A 61 -6.24 -5.18 -6.07
C SER A 61 -5.90 -5.78 -7.43
N THR A 62 -6.28 -5.11 -8.51
CA THR A 62 -5.90 -5.46 -9.88
C THR A 62 -4.56 -4.83 -10.30
N GLN A 63 -4.01 -3.92 -9.49
CA GLN A 63 -2.87 -3.08 -9.85
C GLN A 63 -1.63 -3.36 -9.03
N ILE A 64 -1.77 -3.86 -7.79
CA ILE A 64 -0.67 -4.09 -6.85
C ILE A 64 -0.79 -5.50 -6.30
N PHE A 65 0.31 -6.25 -6.38
CA PHE A 65 0.42 -7.63 -5.93
C PHE A 65 1.66 -7.78 -5.07
N CYS A 66 1.55 -8.54 -4.00
CA CYS A 66 2.66 -8.77 -3.08
C CYS A 66 2.75 -10.23 -2.69
N HIS A 67 3.90 -10.63 -2.18
CA HIS A 67 4.15 -11.98 -1.70
C HIS A 67 5.13 -11.95 -0.52
N ASN A 68 5.22 -13.10 0.15
CA ASN A 68 6.22 -13.38 1.17
C ASN A 68 7.24 -14.35 0.55
N ASP A 69 8.50 -13.94 0.51
CA ASP A 69 9.64 -14.66 -0.06
C ASP A 69 10.07 -15.88 0.79
N PHE A 70 9.72 -15.92 2.08
CA PHE A 70 10.13 -16.95 3.03
C PHE A 70 8.96 -17.49 3.90
N PRO A 71 7.85 -17.94 3.30
CA PRO A 71 6.62 -18.26 4.04
C PRO A 71 6.73 -19.49 4.95
N ASP A 72 7.72 -20.35 4.73
CA ASP A 72 7.98 -21.52 5.58
C ASP A 72 8.50 -21.15 6.97
N SER A 73 9.02 -19.92 7.13
CA SER A 73 9.64 -19.45 8.38
C SER A 73 9.12 -18.11 8.87
N MET A 74 8.45 -17.33 8.00
CA MET A 74 8.00 -15.97 8.28
C MET A 74 6.55 -15.77 7.86
N ILE A 75 5.83 -14.96 8.62
CA ILE A 75 4.48 -14.51 8.28
C ILE A 75 4.53 -12.98 8.20
N ASP A 76 4.19 -12.43 7.04
CA ASP A 76 4.20 -10.99 6.82
C ASP A 76 2.83 -10.40 7.14
N TYR A 77 2.84 -9.33 7.93
CA TYR A 77 1.64 -8.57 8.30
C TYR A 77 1.67 -7.21 7.63
N VAL A 78 0.65 -6.92 6.82
CA VAL A 78 0.54 -5.71 6.03
C VAL A 78 -0.68 -4.92 6.48
N THR A 79 -0.54 -3.62 6.60
CA THR A 79 -1.63 -2.68 6.86
C THR A 79 -1.64 -1.62 5.75
N LEU A 80 -2.72 -0.84 5.67
CA LEU A 80 -2.67 0.49 5.11
C LEU A 80 -2.44 1.44 6.29
N GLN A 81 -1.19 1.86 6.46
CA GLN A 81 -0.77 2.76 7.53
C GLN A 81 -1.36 4.15 7.34
N ARG A 82 -1.39 4.65 6.09
CA ARG A 82 -1.95 5.96 5.75
C ARG A 82 -2.37 6.05 4.29
N GLY A 83 -3.62 6.44 4.05
CA GLY A 83 -4.11 6.89 2.75
C GLY A 83 -4.37 8.40 2.73
N SER A 84 -3.70 9.11 1.82
CA SER A 84 -3.85 10.55 1.62
C SER A 84 -4.45 10.85 0.25
N ALA A 85 -5.31 11.87 0.15
CA ALA A 85 -5.88 12.35 -1.11
C ALA A 85 -5.11 13.56 -1.64
N TYR A 86 -5.05 13.71 -2.96
CA TYR A 86 -4.39 14.82 -3.65
C TYR A 86 -5.24 15.34 -4.81
N GLY A 87 -4.91 16.55 -5.27
CA GLY A 87 -5.50 17.17 -6.45
C GLY A 87 -7.03 17.19 -6.42
N GLY A 88 -7.61 16.77 -7.54
CA GLY A 88 -9.07 16.74 -7.72
C GLY A 88 -9.81 15.86 -6.73
N VAL A 89 -9.20 14.75 -6.28
CA VAL A 89 -9.81 13.88 -5.26
C VAL A 89 -9.91 14.61 -3.92
N LEU A 90 -8.85 15.32 -3.53
CA LEU A 90 -8.85 16.09 -2.27
C LEU A 90 -9.88 17.23 -2.30
N SER A 91 -10.06 17.91 -3.42
CA SER A 91 -10.93 19.10 -3.52
C SER A 91 -12.39 18.79 -3.84
N SER A 92 -12.68 17.67 -4.48
CA SER A 92 -13.98 17.43 -5.15
C SER A 92 -14.62 16.09 -4.81
N PHE A 93 -14.01 15.29 -3.94
CA PHE A 93 -14.54 14.00 -3.51
C PHE A 93 -14.48 13.83 -2.00
N SER A 94 -15.43 13.08 -1.47
CA SER A 94 -15.34 12.42 -0.17
C SER A 94 -15.40 10.91 -0.39
N GLY A 95 -15.00 10.10 0.58
CA GLY A 95 -15.03 8.67 0.33
C GLY A 95 -14.53 7.78 1.45
N THR A 96 -14.34 6.52 1.08
CA THR A 96 -13.79 5.49 1.94
C THR A 96 -12.72 4.70 1.20
N VAL A 97 -11.81 4.10 1.96
CA VAL A 97 -10.94 3.03 1.49
C VAL A 97 -11.43 1.73 2.11
N ARG A 98 -11.75 0.75 1.27
CA ARG A 98 -12.04 -0.61 1.71
C ARG A 98 -10.74 -1.41 1.66
N TYR A 99 -10.27 -1.82 2.83
CA TYR A 99 -9.05 -2.58 3.01
C TYR A 99 -9.38 -3.95 3.59
N ASN A 100 -9.02 -5.03 2.88
CA ASN A 100 -9.28 -6.41 3.29
C ASN A 100 -10.73 -6.65 3.74
N GLY A 101 -11.68 -6.09 2.97
CA GLY A 101 -13.11 -6.20 3.21
C GLY A 101 -13.72 -5.17 4.18
N ILE A 102 -12.92 -4.46 4.98
CA ILE A 102 -13.37 -3.47 5.97
C ILE A 102 -13.23 -2.05 5.41
N SER A 103 -14.25 -1.22 5.58
CA SER A 103 -14.24 0.18 5.11
C SER A 103 -13.76 1.15 6.18
N TYR A 104 -12.86 2.06 5.79
CA TYR A 104 -12.30 3.14 6.60
C TYR A 104 -12.55 4.49 5.91
N PRO A 105 -12.63 5.62 6.64
CA PRO A 105 -12.67 6.95 6.03
C PRO A 105 -11.48 7.17 5.10
N PHE A 106 -11.68 7.93 4.02
CA PHE A 106 -10.61 8.37 3.14
C PHE A 106 -10.66 9.90 2.96
N PRO A 107 -9.58 10.65 3.25
CA PRO A 107 -8.28 10.21 3.78
C PRO A 107 -8.36 9.45 5.11
N THR A 108 -7.44 8.53 5.35
CA THR A 108 -7.47 7.67 6.54
C THR A 108 -7.09 8.46 7.79
N SER A 109 -7.86 8.29 8.87
CA SER A 109 -7.55 8.86 10.19
C SER A 109 -6.79 7.91 11.11
N SER A 110 -6.72 6.63 10.76
CA SER A 110 -6.02 5.59 11.52
C SER A 110 -5.47 4.51 10.59
N GLU A 111 -4.45 3.79 11.05
CA GLU A 111 -3.96 2.58 10.41
C GLU A 111 -5.05 1.49 10.40
N THR A 112 -5.09 0.69 9.34
CA THR A 112 -6.07 -0.39 9.19
C THR A 112 -5.70 -1.65 9.98
N ALA A 113 -6.61 -2.62 10.02
CA ALA A 113 -6.29 -3.95 10.52
C ALA A 113 -5.22 -4.63 9.65
N ARG A 114 -4.46 -5.54 10.26
CA ARG A 114 -3.42 -6.33 9.59
C ARG A 114 -4.04 -7.38 8.67
N MET A 115 -3.46 -7.54 7.48
CA MET A 115 -3.64 -8.65 6.57
C MET A 115 -2.37 -9.51 6.56
N THR A 116 -2.53 -10.81 6.38
CA THR A 116 -1.42 -11.76 6.34
C THR A 116 -1.02 -12.12 4.91
N TYR A 117 0.29 -12.16 4.66
CA TYR A 117 0.91 -12.79 3.48
C TYR A 117 1.81 -13.95 3.94
N SER A 118 1.47 -15.15 3.47
CA SER A 118 2.12 -16.41 3.88
C SER A 118 2.38 -17.34 2.69
N SER A 119 2.63 -16.76 1.51
CA SER A 119 2.88 -17.50 0.28
C SER A 119 3.85 -16.75 -0.62
N ILE A 120 4.68 -17.49 -1.34
CA ILE A 120 5.53 -16.99 -2.44
C ILE A 120 4.73 -16.59 -3.68
N VAL A 121 3.46 -16.98 -3.75
CA VAL A 121 2.58 -16.64 -4.86
C VAL A 121 2.03 -15.23 -4.67
N ASP A 122 2.21 -14.40 -5.69
CA ASP A 122 1.66 -13.05 -5.73
C ASP A 122 0.16 -13.04 -5.42
N SER A 123 -0.19 -12.28 -4.40
CA SER A 123 -1.56 -12.06 -3.97
C SER A 123 -1.91 -10.57 -4.08
N PRO A 124 -3.12 -10.23 -4.55
CA PRO A 124 -3.58 -8.85 -4.62
C PRO A 124 -3.43 -8.10 -3.30
N TRP A 125 -3.08 -6.82 -3.35
CA TRP A 125 -3.24 -5.93 -2.21
C TRP A 125 -4.70 -5.44 -2.16
N PRO A 126 -5.51 -5.87 -1.18
CA PRO A 126 -6.97 -5.78 -1.25
C PRO A 126 -7.46 -4.39 -0.84
N THR A 127 -7.13 -3.40 -1.66
CA THR A 127 -7.39 -1.99 -1.41
C THR A 127 -8.25 -1.42 -2.52
N VAL A 128 -9.42 -0.90 -2.16
CA VAL A 128 -10.36 -0.27 -3.11
C VAL A 128 -10.79 1.08 -2.56
N LEU A 129 -10.62 2.14 -3.36
CA LEU A 129 -11.16 3.46 -3.02
C LEU A 129 -12.57 3.60 -3.60
N TYR A 130 -13.49 4.09 -2.77
CA TYR A 130 -14.84 4.49 -3.17
C TYR A 130 -14.96 6.00 -2.96
N LEU A 131 -14.97 6.75 -4.05
CA LEU A 131 -14.92 8.21 -4.05
C LEU A 131 -16.25 8.76 -4.59
N THR A 132 -16.98 9.49 -3.77
CA THR A 132 -18.24 10.14 -4.14
C THR A 132 -17.98 11.62 -4.43
N PRO A 133 -18.42 12.16 -5.58
CA PRO A 133 -18.33 13.59 -5.85
C PRO A 133 -19.08 14.40 -4.79
N VAL A 134 -18.48 15.47 -4.29
CA VAL A 134 -19.20 16.44 -3.46
C VAL A 134 -20.13 17.28 -4.33
N SER A 135 -21.20 17.86 -3.78
CA SER A 135 -22.23 18.57 -4.56
C SER A 135 -21.72 19.80 -5.34
N SER A 136 -20.55 20.34 -4.98
CA SER A 136 -19.87 21.42 -5.70
C SER A 136 -18.98 20.95 -6.85
N ALA A 137 -18.79 19.63 -7.03
CA ALA A 137 -17.99 19.08 -8.11
C ALA A 137 -18.75 19.14 -9.44
N GLY A 138 -18.24 19.92 -10.39
CA GLY A 138 -18.79 20.04 -11.74
C GLY A 138 -17.68 20.23 -12.77
N GLY A 139 -17.88 19.71 -13.99
CA GLY A 139 -16.85 19.71 -15.03
C GLY A 139 -15.74 18.68 -14.79
N VAL A 140 -14.50 19.00 -15.15
CA VAL A 140 -13.35 18.08 -15.00
C VAL A 140 -12.90 18.06 -13.54
N ALA A 141 -13.34 17.04 -12.80
CA ALA A 141 -13.00 16.89 -11.39
C ALA A 141 -11.62 16.26 -11.15
N ILE A 142 -11.13 15.41 -12.06
CA ILE A 142 -9.79 14.82 -12.00
C ILE A 142 -9.15 14.99 -13.38
N SER A 143 -7.97 15.61 -13.42
CA SER A 143 -7.22 15.78 -14.66
C SER A 143 -6.38 14.54 -14.97
N ALA A 144 -6.29 14.17 -16.24
CA ALA A 144 -5.47 13.03 -16.66
C ALA A 144 -3.99 13.24 -16.26
N GLY A 145 -3.35 12.19 -15.76
CA GLY A 145 -1.96 12.22 -15.29
C GLY A 145 -1.75 12.91 -13.93
N SER A 146 -2.79 13.45 -13.29
CA SER A 146 -2.67 14.04 -11.95
C SER A 146 -2.55 12.97 -10.87
N LEU A 147 -1.80 13.29 -9.81
CA LEU A 147 -1.74 12.47 -8.60
C LEU A 147 -3.05 12.61 -7.82
N ILE A 148 -3.69 11.48 -7.51
CA ILE A 148 -4.98 11.45 -6.80
C ILE A 148 -4.87 10.93 -5.37
N ALA A 149 -3.90 10.07 -5.09
CA ALA A 149 -3.71 9.46 -3.77
C ALA A 149 -2.27 9.00 -3.56
N VAL A 150 -1.83 8.99 -2.31
CA VAL A 150 -0.64 8.26 -1.86
C VAL A 150 -1.06 7.35 -0.73
N LEU A 151 -0.72 6.07 -0.87
CA LEU A 151 -1.06 5.03 0.09
C LEU A 151 0.24 4.41 0.63
N ILE A 152 0.36 4.35 1.95
CA ILE A 152 1.51 3.86 2.71
C ILE A 152 1.02 2.73 3.60
#